data_AF-A0A242LGY1-F1
#
_entry.id   AF-A0A242LGY1-F1
#
_cell.length_a   1.000
_cell.length_b   1.000
_cell.length_c   1.000
_cell.angle_alpha   90.00
_cell.angle_beta   90.00
_cell.angle_gamma   90.00
#
_symmetry.space_group_name_H-M   'P 1'
#
loop_
_entity.id
_entity.type
_entity.pdbx_description
1 polymer ?
#
loop_
_entity_poly.entity_id
_entity_poly.type
_entity_poly.pdbx_seq_one_letter_code
_entity_poly.pdbx_strand_id
1 'polypeptide(L)'
;MHICIICGYKDLEMESYGKEYPSGEVCSCCGFQFGEDDDKGISHNGWRESWIKKGCPFWYSPDCPENWDVEEQLKEIGVTYKKSNVIKNSCPVCAFDGLFEPAYDEEYGYPSDEICPCCGFQFGLDDYPNKNKGIQKWRENWIRKGSLWYSKSRIQPNWTVTEQLIFLAKIR
;
A
#
# COMPACT_ATOMS: atom_id res chain seq x y z
N MET A 1 -13.44 -19.45 -16.05
CA MET A 1 -12.41 -19.32 -15.01
C MET A 1 -11.08 -19.69 -15.59
N HIS A 2 -10.33 -18.66 -15.97
CA HIS A 2 -8.98 -18.77 -16.49
C HIS A 2 -8.00 -18.15 -15.49
N ILE A 3 -6.74 -18.56 -15.59
CA ILE A 3 -5.68 -18.12 -14.68
C ILE A 3 -4.96 -16.93 -15.30
N CYS A 4 -4.85 -15.84 -14.57
CA CYS A 4 -4.02 -14.70 -14.94
C CYS A 4 -2.56 -15.11 -14.97
N ILE A 5 -1.93 -15.03 -16.14
CA ILE A 5 -0.52 -15.38 -16.34
C ILE A 5 0.44 -14.47 -15.55
N ILE A 6 -0.02 -13.29 -15.13
CA ILE A 6 0.79 -12.33 -14.38
C ILE A 6 0.76 -12.65 -12.89
N CYS A 7 -0.41 -12.80 -12.28
CA CYS A 7 -0.49 -12.93 -10.82
C CYS A 7 -1.01 -14.27 -10.31
N GLY A 8 -1.59 -15.14 -11.15
CA GLY A 8 -2.16 -16.41 -10.75
C GLY A 8 -3.63 -16.37 -10.32
N TYR A 9 -4.29 -15.21 -10.40
CA TYR A 9 -5.72 -15.09 -10.10
C TYR A 9 -6.56 -16.00 -11.00
N LYS A 10 -7.46 -16.79 -10.41
CA LYS A 10 -8.15 -17.91 -11.10
C LYS A 10 -9.51 -17.58 -11.69
N ASP A 11 -9.99 -16.36 -11.48
CA ASP A 11 -11.36 -15.97 -11.83
C ASP A 11 -11.37 -14.96 -12.98
N LEU A 12 -10.48 -15.14 -13.97
CA LEU A 12 -10.63 -14.44 -15.23
C LEU A 12 -11.83 -15.00 -16.01
N GLU A 13 -12.57 -14.10 -16.65
CA GLU A 13 -13.67 -14.44 -17.54
C GLU A 13 -13.16 -15.11 -18.82
N MET A 14 -12.01 -14.68 -19.33
CA MET A 14 -11.39 -15.15 -20.57
C MET A 14 -9.91 -15.55 -20.39
N GLU A 15 -9.38 -16.35 -21.32
CA GLU A 15 -7.94 -16.61 -21.39
C GLU A 15 -7.18 -15.31 -21.64
N SER A 16 -6.08 -15.06 -20.90
CA SER A 16 -5.25 -13.85 -21.08
C SER A 16 -4.91 -13.60 -22.55
N TYR A 17 -4.49 -14.65 -23.27
CA TYR A 17 -4.18 -14.63 -24.70
C TYR A 17 -4.80 -15.84 -25.38
N GLY A 18 -5.81 -15.60 -26.22
CA GLY A 18 -6.34 -16.61 -27.12
C GLY A 18 -5.40 -16.85 -28.31
N LYS A 19 -5.82 -17.69 -29.26
CA LYS A 19 -5.01 -18.03 -30.44
C LYS A 19 -4.73 -16.86 -31.37
N GLU A 20 -5.67 -15.93 -31.48
CA GLU A 20 -5.62 -14.82 -32.45
C GLU A 20 -5.51 -13.46 -31.77
N TYR A 21 -6.10 -13.30 -30.58
CA TYR A 21 -6.21 -12.01 -29.90
C TYR A 21 -6.05 -12.15 -28.38
N PRO A 22 -5.50 -11.11 -27.71
CA PRO A 22 -5.58 -10.97 -26.25
C PRO A 22 -7.04 -10.76 -25.82
N SER A 23 -7.35 -11.06 -24.55
CA SER A 23 -8.72 -10.94 -24.04
C SER A 23 -9.24 -9.51 -23.91
N GLY A 24 -8.36 -8.50 -23.78
CA GLY A 24 -8.77 -7.13 -23.42
C GLY A 24 -9.21 -6.99 -21.96
N GLU A 25 -9.30 -8.10 -21.22
CA GLU A 25 -9.75 -8.15 -19.84
C GLU A 25 -8.72 -7.49 -18.90
N VAL A 26 -9.21 -6.78 -17.90
CA VAL A 26 -8.39 -6.25 -16.81
C VAL A 26 -8.45 -7.24 -15.66
N CYS A 27 -7.31 -7.79 -15.25
CA CYS A 27 -7.30 -8.71 -14.12
C CYS A 27 -7.73 -8.00 -12.82
N SER A 28 -8.83 -8.44 -12.18
CA SER A 28 -9.32 -7.89 -10.90
C SER A 28 -8.30 -7.95 -9.76
N CYS A 29 -7.33 -8.86 -9.82
CA CYS A 29 -6.25 -8.97 -8.83
C CYS A 29 -5.11 -7.98 -9.09
N CYS A 30 -4.37 -8.10 -10.22
CA CYS A 30 -3.16 -7.30 -10.44
C CYS A 30 -3.35 -6.06 -11.32
N GLY A 31 -4.54 -5.86 -11.89
CA GLY A 31 -4.90 -4.69 -12.68
C GLY A 31 -4.28 -4.61 -14.07
N PHE A 32 -3.59 -5.66 -14.55
CA PHE A 32 -3.04 -5.68 -15.90
C PHE A 32 -4.15 -5.89 -16.93
N GLN A 33 -4.12 -5.11 -18.00
CA GLN A 33 -5.01 -5.25 -19.15
C GLN A 33 -4.31 -5.97 -20.32
N PHE A 34 -4.79 -7.16 -20.66
CA PHE A 34 -4.20 -7.97 -21.74
C PHE A 34 -4.49 -7.36 -23.12
N GLY A 35 -3.45 -7.12 -23.92
CA GLY A 35 -3.55 -6.51 -25.25
C GLY A 35 -3.40 -5.00 -25.26
N GLU A 36 -3.51 -4.33 -24.12
CA GLU A 36 -3.37 -2.87 -24.03
C GLU A 36 -2.08 -2.47 -23.29
N ASP A 37 -1.77 -3.11 -22.17
CA ASP A 37 -0.58 -2.76 -21.39
C ASP A 37 0.70 -3.33 -22.01
N ASP A 38 0.64 -4.52 -22.57
CA ASP A 38 1.72 -5.11 -23.38
C ASP A 38 1.96 -4.36 -24.69
N ASP A 39 0.92 -3.86 -25.36
CA ASP A 39 1.05 -3.01 -26.55
C ASP A 39 1.75 -1.67 -26.25
N LYS A 40 1.68 -1.20 -24.99
CA LYS A 40 2.49 -0.07 -24.49
C LYS A 40 3.94 -0.45 -24.16
N GLY A 41 4.34 -1.69 -24.42
CA GLY A 41 5.68 -2.21 -24.17
C GLY A 41 5.92 -2.68 -22.73
N ILE A 42 4.87 -2.82 -21.92
CA ILE A 42 5.00 -3.31 -20.54
C ILE A 42 5.09 -4.83 -20.54
N SER A 43 6.25 -5.37 -20.17
CA SER A 43 6.40 -6.83 -20.03
C SER A 43 5.58 -7.38 -18.86
N HIS A 44 5.07 -8.61 -19.01
CA HIS A 44 4.34 -9.31 -17.94
C HIS A 44 5.16 -9.46 -16.66
N ASN A 45 6.46 -9.76 -16.79
CA ASN A 45 7.37 -9.86 -15.65
C ASN A 45 7.57 -8.50 -14.98
N GLY A 46 7.80 -7.44 -15.75
CA GLY A 46 7.97 -6.09 -15.21
C GLY A 46 6.73 -5.59 -14.47
N TRP A 47 5.53 -5.88 -14.97
CA TRP A 47 4.29 -5.57 -14.25
C TRP A 47 4.17 -6.38 -12.96
N ARG A 48 4.43 -7.70 -13.00
CA ARG A 48 4.41 -8.56 -11.81
C ARG A 48 5.36 -8.04 -10.73
N GLU A 49 6.59 -7.72 -11.10
CA GLU A 49 7.60 -7.18 -10.17
C GLU A 49 7.16 -5.84 -9.57
N SER A 50 6.62 -4.94 -10.39
CA SER A 50 6.07 -3.65 -9.94
C SER A 50 4.90 -3.83 -8.98
N TRP A 51 3.96 -4.73 -9.29
CA TRP A 51 2.81 -5.07 -8.44
C TRP A 51 3.26 -5.70 -7.11
N ILE A 52 4.23 -6.62 -7.15
CA ILE A 52 4.86 -7.22 -5.95
C ILE A 52 5.54 -6.16 -5.10
N LYS A 53 6.30 -5.25 -5.71
CA LYS A 53 6.99 -4.15 -5.02
C LYS A 53 6.00 -3.22 -4.30
N LYS A 54 4.80 -3.04 -4.84
CA LYS A 54 3.70 -2.27 -4.24
C LYS A 54 2.96 -3.02 -3.12
N GLY A 55 3.39 -4.23 -2.76
CA GLY A 55 2.75 -5.04 -1.72
C GLY A 55 1.55 -5.84 -2.22
N CYS A 56 1.47 -6.10 -3.52
CA CYS A 56 0.41 -6.86 -4.16
C CYS A 56 -1.01 -6.32 -3.87
N PRO A 57 -1.29 -5.02 -4.09
CA PRO A 57 -2.64 -4.51 -3.88
C PRO A 57 -3.63 -5.23 -4.79
N PHE A 58 -4.77 -5.64 -4.25
CA PHE A 58 -5.86 -6.20 -5.04
C PHE A 58 -6.56 -5.06 -5.79
N TRP A 59 -6.57 -5.10 -7.13
CA TRP A 59 -6.99 -3.99 -7.98
C TRP A 59 -8.48 -3.64 -7.82
N TYR A 60 -9.36 -4.63 -7.81
CA TYR A 60 -10.79 -4.44 -7.64
C TYR A 60 -11.30 -5.18 -6.40
N SER A 61 -11.41 -4.46 -5.28
CA SER A 61 -11.71 -5.02 -3.96
C SER A 61 -12.99 -5.87 -3.88
N PRO A 62 -14.09 -5.58 -4.59
CA PRO A 62 -15.29 -6.42 -4.55
C PRO A 62 -15.06 -7.88 -5.01
N ASP A 63 -14.05 -8.12 -5.85
CA ASP A 63 -13.71 -9.47 -6.33
C ASP A 63 -12.64 -10.15 -5.46
N CYS A 64 -12.11 -9.46 -4.45
CA CYS A 64 -11.07 -10.00 -3.58
C CYS A 64 -11.63 -11.15 -2.73
N PRO A 65 -11.12 -12.38 -2.85
CA PRO A 65 -11.62 -13.51 -2.07
C PRO A 65 -11.47 -13.29 -0.56
N GLU A 66 -12.39 -13.86 0.21
CA GLU A 66 -12.24 -13.92 1.66
C GLU A 66 -11.01 -14.75 2.02
N ASN A 67 -10.12 -14.20 2.85
CA ASN A 67 -8.81 -14.78 3.21
C ASN A 67 -7.84 -14.97 2.03
N TRP A 68 -7.87 -14.08 1.05
CA TRP A 68 -6.92 -14.09 -0.07
C TRP A 68 -5.45 -14.08 0.39
N ASP A 69 -4.68 -15.08 -0.07
CA ASP A 69 -3.24 -15.23 0.18
C ASP A 69 -2.46 -15.12 -1.13
N VAL A 70 -1.66 -14.05 -1.24
CA VAL A 70 -0.85 -13.79 -2.43
C VAL A 70 0.39 -14.69 -2.52
N GLU A 71 0.93 -15.19 -1.40
CA GLU A 71 2.03 -16.17 -1.44
C GLU A 71 1.55 -17.48 -2.05
N GLU A 72 0.36 -17.94 -1.66
CA GLU A 72 -0.27 -19.12 -2.26
C GLU A 72 -0.57 -18.91 -3.74
N GLN A 73 -1.19 -17.78 -4.11
CA GLN A 73 -1.55 -17.47 -5.49
C GLN A 73 -0.32 -17.45 -6.43
N LEU A 74 0.77 -16.80 -6.02
CA LEU A 74 1.98 -16.70 -6.83
C LEU A 74 2.72 -18.05 -6.91
N LYS A 75 2.70 -18.84 -5.84
CA LYS A 75 3.33 -20.15 -5.81
C LYS A 75 2.73 -21.11 -6.83
N GLU A 76 1.42 -21.03 -7.09
CA GLU A 76 0.74 -21.88 -8.07
C GLU A 76 1.19 -21.65 -9.51
N ILE A 77 1.66 -20.44 -9.84
CA ILE A 77 2.26 -20.12 -11.13
C ILE A 77 3.80 -20.21 -11.12
N GLY A 78 4.37 -20.85 -10.09
CA GLY A 78 5.82 -21.05 -9.96
C GLY A 78 6.62 -19.81 -9.57
N VAL A 79 5.95 -18.73 -9.14
CA VAL A 79 6.61 -17.52 -8.67
C VAL A 79 6.88 -17.64 -7.17
N THR A 80 8.16 -17.60 -6.78
CA THR A 80 8.54 -17.58 -5.36
C THR A 80 8.41 -16.16 -4.82
N TYR A 81 7.33 -15.90 -4.09
CA TYR A 81 7.15 -14.68 -3.31
C TYR A 81 7.24 -15.04 -1.82
N LYS A 82 8.11 -14.34 -1.09
CA LYS A 82 8.01 -14.24 0.36
C LYS A 82 7.60 -12.82 0.61
N LYS A 83 6.53 -12.60 1.37
CA LYS A 83 6.17 -11.27 1.84
C LYS A 83 7.38 -10.69 2.56
N SER A 84 8.14 -9.86 1.86
CA SER A 84 9.22 -9.11 2.48
C SER A 84 8.57 -8.26 3.55
N ASN A 85 9.28 -7.99 4.65
CA ASN A 85 8.85 -6.97 5.60
C ASN A 85 8.57 -5.71 4.80
N VAL A 86 7.30 -5.43 4.54
CA VAL A 86 6.84 -4.22 3.85
C VAL A 86 7.57 -3.09 4.52
N ILE A 87 8.29 -2.26 3.75
CA ILE A 87 8.91 -1.06 4.30
C ILE A 87 7.76 -0.22 4.82
N LYS A 88 7.58 -0.27 6.14
CA LYS A 88 6.47 0.39 6.81
C LYS A 88 6.84 1.85 6.98
N ASN A 89 6.34 2.67 6.08
CA ASN A 89 6.54 4.11 6.17
C ASN A 89 5.76 4.63 7.37
N SER A 90 6.52 5.02 8.40
CA SER A 90 5.97 5.34 9.70
C SER A 90 5.85 6.85 9.90
N CYS A 91 4.71 7.29 10.39
CA CYS A 91 4.49 8.68 10.75
C CYS A 91 5.32 9.05 11.99
N PRO A 92 6.24 10.02 11.90
CA PRO A 92 7.03 10.44 13.05
C PRO A 92 6.20 11.16 14.11
N VAL A 93 4.95 11.53 13.86
CA VAL A 93 4.07 12.14 14.87
C VAL A 93 3.38 11.06 15.71
N CYS A 94 2.71 10.11 15.07
CA CYS A 94 1.83 9.15 15.76
C CYS A 94 2.28 7.69 15.65
N ALA A 95 3.35 7.39 14.92
CA ALA A 95 3.86 6.06 14.62
C ALA A 95 2.91 5.14 13.83
N PHE A 96 1.92 5.71 13.14
CA PHE A 96 1.15 4.99 12.14
C PHE A 96 2.08 4.51 11.02
N ASP A 97 2.08 3.22 10.73
CA ASP A 97 3.11 2.51 9.95
C ASP A 97 2.68 2.18 8.51
N GLY A 98 1.64 2.88 8.01
CA GLY A 98 1.03 2.68 6.69
C GLY A 98 0.97 3.93 5.82
N LEU A 99 1.95 4.84 5.93
CA LEU A 99 2.09 5.94 4.96
C LEU A 99 2.39 5.39 3.55
N PHE A 100 1.99 6.11 2.52
CA PHE A 100 2.30 5.71 1.14
C PHE A 100 3.79 5.84 0.84
N GLU A 101 4.41 6.89 1.37
CA GLU A 101 5.84 7.20 1.21
C GLU A 101 6.48 7.48 2.58
N PRO A 102 7.82 7.36 2.72
CA PRO A 102 8.51 7.84 3.91
C PRO A 102 8.10 9.29 4.20
N ALA A 103 7.81 9.63 5.45
CA ALA A 103 7.44 11.00 5.83
C ALA A 103 8.49 12.04 5.36
N TYR A 104 9.75 11.61 5.30
CA TYR A 104 10.86 12.34 4.69
C TYR A 104 11.78 11.36 3.99
N ASP A 105 12.34 11.72 2.85
CA ASP A 105 13.32 10.89 2.15
C ASP A 105 14.64 10.80 2.95
N GLU A 106 15.41 9.74 2.71
CA GLU A 106 16.64 9.46 3.45
C GLU A 106 17.84 10.30 2.98
N GLU A 107 17.85 10.74 1.73
CA GLU A 107 19.02 11.35 1.07
C GLU A 107 19.14 12.85 1.39
N TYR A 108 18.02 13.56 1.33
CA TYR A 108 17.92 15.00 1.48
C TYR A 108 16.97 15.42 2.60
N GLY A 109 16.11 14.52 3.08
CA GLY A 109 15.14 14.82 4.13
C GLY A 109 13.99 15.72 3.68
N TYR A 110 13.71 15.78 2.38
CA TYR A 110 12.53 16.44 1.84
C TYR A 110 11.25 15.75 2.34
N PRO A 111 10.22 16.52 2.69
CA PRO A 111 8.94 15.98 3.12
C PRO A 111 8.20 15.31 1.96
N SER A 112 7.35 14.33 2.26
CA SER A 112 6.50 13.67 1.25
C SER A 112 5.22 14.43 0.89
N ASP A 113 4.94 15.56 1.54
CA ASP A 113 3.66 16.29 1.47
C ASP A 113 2.40 15.47 1.83
N GLU A 114 2.54 14.19 2.20
CA GLU A 114 1.44 13.32 2.61
C GLU A 114 0.81 13.83 3.91
N ILE A 115 -0.52 13.73 3.99
CA ILE A 115 -1.27 13.93 5.23
C ILE A 115 -1.43 12.58 5.92
N CYS A 116 -0.86 12.43 7.11
CA CYS A 116 -0.99 11.20 7.88
C CYS A 116 -2.48 10.89 8.15
N PRO A 117 -3.00 9.72 7.74
CA PRO A 117 -4.42 9.40 7.93
C PRO A 117 -4.80 9.18 9.39
N CYS A 118 -3.83 8.87 10.26
CA CYS A 118 -4.05 8.69 11.69
C CYS A 118 -4.11 10.05 12.42
N CYS A 119 -3.06 10.87 12.38
CA CYS A 119 -2.98 12.09 13.18
C CYS A 119 -3.26 13.40 12.44
N GLY A 120 -3.43 13.37 11.12
CA GLY A 120 -3.75 14.53 10.28
C GLY A 120 -2.61 15.50 10.03
N PHE A 121 -1.38 15.15 10.40
CA PHE A 121 -0.20 15.97 10.15
C PHE A 121 0.22 15.91 8.68
N GLN A 122 0.44 17.06 8.06
CA GLN A 122 1.01 17.20 6.72
C GLN A 122 2.51 17.48 6.79
N PHE A 123 3.33 16.55 6.30
CA PHE A 123 4.79 16.70 6.27
C PHE A 123 5.19 17.85 5.33
N GLY A 124 6.11 18.72 5.74
CA GLY A 124 6.55 19.88 4.96
C GLY A 124 5.75 21.16 5.20
N LEU A 125 4.49 21.03 5.63
CA LEU A 125 3.62 22.17 5.94
C LEU A 125 3.50 22.41 7.45
N ASP A 126 3.04 21.41 8.21
CA ASP A 126 2.78 21.54 9.65
C ASP A 126 4.06 21.55 10.50
N ASP A 127 5.19 21.22 9.87
CA ASP A 127 6.51 21.15 10.47
C ASP A 127 7.41 22.33 10.08
N TYR A 128 6.90 23.28 9.30
CA TYR A 128 7.61 24.52 8.96
C TYR A 128 7.49 25.59 10.07
N PRO A 129 8.53 26.41 10.33
CA PRO A 129 9.89 26.35 9.78
C PRO A 129 10.83 25.39 10.54
N ASN A 130 10.37 24.75 11.61
CA ASN A 130 11.19 23.88 12.45
C ASN A 130 10.55 22.51 12.62
N LYS A 131 11.05 21.55 11.85
CA LYS A 131 10.52 20.20 11.73
C LYS A 131 10.28 19.52 13.07
N ASN A 132 11.32 19.44 13.90
CA ASN A 132 11.25 18.74 15.18
C ASN A 132 10.24 19.39 16.14
N LYS A 133 10.21 20.72 16.19
CA LYS A 133 9.26 21.46 17.03
C LYS A 133 7.81 21.30 16.55
N GLY A 134 7.58 21.29 15.24
CA GLY A 134 6.26 21.06 14.65
C GLY A 134 5.74 19.67 14.96
N ILE A 135 6.55 18.63 14.69
CA ILE A 135 6.22 17.22 15.01
C ILE A 135 5.89 17.06 16.49
N GLN A 136 6.73 17.58 17.39
CA GLN A 136 6.52 17.46 18.83
C GLN A 136 5.21 18.14 19.25
N LYS A 137 5.01 19.40 18.86
CA LYS A 137 3.82 20.19 19.21
C LYS A 137 2.54 19.52 18.69
N TRP A 138 2.57 18.96 17.48
CA TRP A 138 1.40 18.27 16.93
C TRP A 138 1.09 17.00 17.69
N ARG A 139 2.11 16.17 17.98
CA ARG A 139 1.96 14.94 18.76
C ARG A 139 1.31 15.22 20.11
N GLU A 140 1.82 16.22 20.84
CA GLU A 140 1.28 16.60 22.15
C GLU A 140 -0.18 17.07 22.05
N ASN A 141 -0.51 17.86 21.04
CA ASN A 141 -1.89 18.32 20.81
C ASN A 141 -2.84 17.19 20.40
N TRP A 142 -2.39 16.28 19.55
CA TRP A 142 -3.16 15.13 19.11
C TRP A 142 -3.46 14.20 20.31
N ILE A 143 -2.45 13.89 21.14
CA ILE A 143 -2.64 13.13 22.38
C ILE A 143 -3.63 13.83 23.32
N ARG A 144 -3.46 15.13 23.55
CA ARG A 144 -4.35 15.93 24.41
C ARG A 144 -5.81 15.95 23.93
N LYS A 145 -6.03 15.84 22.62
CA LYS A 145 -7.36 15.76 22.01
C LYS A 145 -7.95 14.34 21.99
N GLY A 146 -7.31 13.38 22.65
CA GLY A 146 -7.76 11.99 22.72
C GLY A 146 -7.26 11.12 21.56
N SER A 147 -6.22 11.54 20.84
CA SER A 147 -5.59 10.79 19.77
C SER A 147 -6.59 10.31 18.70
N LEU A 148 -7.52 11.19 18.32
CA LEU A 148 -8.57 10.89 17.36
C LEU A 148 -7.97 10.57 15.99
N TRP A 149 -8.53 9.54 15.34
CA TRP A 149 -8.19 9.19 13.97
C TRP A 149 -8.68 10.27 13.00
N TYR A 150 -7.83 10.72 12.10
CA TYR A 150 -8.10 11.84 11.21
C TYR A 150 -8.92 11.45 9.97
N SER A 151 -8.49 10.42 9.24
CA SER A 151 -9.07 10.04 7.95
C SER A 151 -10.35 9.24 8.11
N LYS A 152 -11.42 9.65 7.40
CA LYS A 152 -12.68 8.90 7.38
C LYS A 152 -12.68 7.68 6.44
N SER A 153 -11.73 7.62 5.49
CA SER A 153 -11.69 6.59 4.44
C SER A 153 -10.54 5.59 4.59
N ARG A 154 -9.47 5.93 5.32
CA ARG A 154 -8.28 5.07 5.51
C ARG A 154 -8.19 4.48 6.92
N ILE A 155 -9.31 4.32 7.63
CA ILE A 155 -9.31 3.69 8.96
C ILE A 155 -8.79 2.25 8.83
N GLN A 156 -7.80 1.88 9.65
CA GLN A 156 -7.35 0.49 9.72
C GLN A 156 -8.38 -0.36 10.48
N PRO A 157 -8.75 -1.55 9.97
CA PRO A 157 -9.53 -2.52 10.72
C PRO A 157 -8.81 -2.85 12.04
N ASN A 158 -9.55 -2.86 13.15
CA ASN A 158 -9.03 -3.18 14.50
C ASN A 158 -8.01 -2.19 15.08
N TRP A 159 -7.88 -0.97 14.54
CA TRP A 159 -7.04 0.04 15.18
C TRP A 159 -7.55 0.40 16.58
N THR A 160 -6.64 0.40 17.57
CA THR A 160 -6.92 0.93 18.91
C THR A 160 -5.93 2.02 19.30
N VAL A 161 -6.45 3.10 19.87
CA VAL A 161 -5.63 4.21 20.38
C VAL A 161 -4.64 3.74 21.45
N THR A 162 -5.06 2.78 22.29
CA THR A 162 -4.27 2.25 23.40
C THR A 162 -2.98 1.59 22.90
N GLU A 163 -3.08 0.71 21.90
CA GLU A 163 -1.91 0.02 21.33
C GLU A 163 -0.95 1.02 20.67
N GLN A 164 -1.48 2.01 19.94
CA GLN A 164 -0.68 3.05 19.32
C GLN A 164 0.09 3.88 20.35
N LEU A 165 -0.55 4.27 21.47
CA LEU A 165 0.09 5.02 22.55
C LEU A 165 1.14 4.18 23.28
N ILE A 166 0.89 2.90 23.50
CA ILE A 166 1.89 1.96 24.04
C ILE A 166 3.11 1.89 23.12
N PHE A 167 2.90 1.82 21.81
CA PHE A 167 4.00 1.82 20.84
C PHE A 167 4.80 3.14 20.89
N LEU A 168 4.11 4.28 20.92
CA LEU A 168 4.74 5.60 21.04
C LEU A 168 5.59 5.75 22.30
N ALA A 169 5.20 5.12 23.42
CA ALA A 169 5.99 5.14 24.65
C ALA A 169 7.29 4.33 24.54
N LYS A 170 7.35 3.32 23.67
CA LYS A 170 8.52 2.44 23.48
C LYS A 170 9.59 3.02 22.56
N ILE A 171 9.22 3.97 21.70
CA ILE A 171 10.12 4.59 20.71
C ILE A 171 10.74 5.91 21.19
N ARG A 172 10.58 6.24 22.49
CA ARG A 172 11.18 7.41 23.14
C ARG A 172 12.56 7.11 23.70
#